data_AF-A0A9Q3KKR0-F1
#
_entry.id   AF-A0A9Q3KKR0-F1
#
_cell.length_a   1.000
_cell.length_b   1.000
_cell.length_c   1.000
_cell.angle_alpha   90.00
_cell.angle_beta   90.00
_cell.angle_gamma   90.00
#
_symmetry.space_group_name_H-M   'P 1'
#
loop_
_entity.id
_entity.type
_entity.pdbx_description
1 polymer ?
#
loop_
_entity_poly.entity_id
_entity_poly.type
_entity_poly.pdbx_seq_one_letter_code
_entity_poly.pdbx_strand_id
1 'polypeptide(L)'
;MMTTQEDTPNTYQKALESTNKQEWISAIEKELMNMKNLNIWNVIDFKRGLQTTRLCPQGFTQTNGNDYNKTYAPTGCLNSLRTLIAHAVNNKLKFHQIDIKSAFLNAPLIEDVYLAIPQGINLDPRKQCLKLNKAIYGLKQAPLAWYQCLKEWLNKIGFSSCVLDPCVFYDLESNPTWLYIHVDDIAIFGKEVENFKDDIRKEFNIKDIGVADLMLGIKINQNFNEISLNQQHFTESSLELYGMAHCKSVATPLLPHEHLLPASDKEREDFKKLKINYRSVVGSINYLSVAARPDISFAVSALSQYLEKPGINHWNAFLHVLRYLRGSQELGLI
;
A
#
# COMPACT_ATOMS: atom_id res chain seq x y z
N MET A 1 3.03 9.50 -27.19
CA MET A 1 3.31 10.83 -26.59
C MET A 1 3.74 10.55 -25.17
N MET A 2 5.01 10.85 -24.84
CA MET A 2 5.61 10.58 -23.54
C MET A 2 4.90 11.38 -22.45
N THR A 3 4.35 10.70 -21.46
CA THR A 3 3.95 11.32 -20.19
C THR A 3 4.51 10.48 -19.05
N THR A 4 5.04 11.19 -18.06
CA THR A 4 5.44 10.75 -16.71
C THR A 4 6.88 10.22 -16.56
N GLN A 5 7.82 11.11 -16.25
CA GLN A 5 8.67 11.02 -15.03
C GLN A 5 9.65 12.20 -14.83
N GLU A 6 9.88 13.08 -15.80
CA GLU A 6 10.96 14.10 -15.66
C GLU A 6 10.56 15.47 -15.04
N ASP A 7 9.27 15.83 -14.96
CA ASP A 7 8.86 17.20 -14.55
C ASP A 7 8.30 17.34 -13.12
N THR A 8 8.30 16.28 -12.30
CA THR A 8 7.83 16.41 -10.90
C THR A 8 8.97 16.82 -9.97
N PRO A 9 8.94 18.01 -9.35
CA PRO A 9 10.01 18.49 -8.49
C PRO A 9 10.12 17.62 -7.23
N ASN A 10 11.34 17.13 -6.96
CA ASN A 10 11.62 16.27 -5.81
C ASN A 10 12.20 17.01 -4.59
N THR A 11 12.30 18.34 -4.66
CA THR A 11 12.73 19.20 -3.54
C THR A 11 11.92 20.49 -3.54
N TYR A 12 11.81 21.14 -2.38
CA TYR A 12 11.15 22.43 -2.24
C TYR A 12 11.76 23.50 -3.18
N GLN A 13 13.09 23.54 -3.29
CA GLN A 13 13.78 24.46 -4.22
C GLN A 13 13.40 24.20 -5.68
N LYS A 14 13.45 22.95 -6.13
CA LYS A 14 13.03 22.61 -7.50
C LYS A 14 11.55 22.89 -7.75
N ALA A 15 10.69 22.75 -6.73
CA ALA A 15 9.28 23.10 -6.85
C ALA A 15 9.10 24.62 -7.04
N LEU A 16 9.89 25.42 -6.34
CA LEU A 16 9.90 26.87 -6.48
C LEU A 16 10.52 27.37 -7.80
N GLU A 17 11.36 26.56 -8.44
CA GLU A 17 11.99 26.86 -9.74
C GLU A 17 11.20 26.28 -10.93
N SER A 18 10.19 25.45 -10.66
CA SER A 18 9.36 24.84 -11.70
C SER A 18 8.40 25.84 -12.37
N THR A 19 8.00 25.54 -13.60
CA THR A 19 6.97 26.26 -14.35
C THR A 19 5.63 26.32 -13.61
N ASN A 20 5.31 25.30 -12.82
CA ASN A 20 4.07 25.19 -12.03
C ASN A 20 4.24 25.67 -10.57
N LYS A 21 5.22 26.53 -10.28
CA LYS A 21 5.53 27.03 -8.93
C LYS A 21 4.30 27.44 -8.11
N GLN A 22 3.36 28.17 -8.70
CA GLN A 22 2.17 28.67 -7.97
C GLN A 22 1.26 27.54 -7.51
N GLU A 23 1.10 26.48 -8.31
CA GLU A 23 0.33 25.28 -7.94
C GLU A 23 1.01 24.55 -6.78
N TRP A 24 2.34 24.41 -6.83
CA TRP A 24 3.11 23.78 -5.75
C TRP A 24 3.04 24.57 -4.44
N ILE A 25 3.16 25.91 -4.49
CA ILE A 25 3.02 26.76 -3.30
C ILE A 25 1.62 26.60 -2.71
N SER A 26 0.58 26.68 -3.55
CA SER A 26 -0.80 26.52 -3.10
C SER A 26 -1.07 25.14 -2.48
N ALA A 27 -0.51 24.07 -3.06
CA ALA A 27 -0.61 22.72 -2.52
C ALA A 27 0.08 22.60 -1.15
N ILE A 28 1.28 23.16 -1.00
CA ILE A 28 2.03 23.18 0.26
C ILE A 28 1.27 23.96 1.33
N GLU A 29 0.77 25.15 1.00
CA GLU A 29 -0.02 25.98 1.93
C GLU A 29 -1.30 25.25 2.38
N LYS A 30 -1.99 24.59 1.45
CA LYS A 30 -3.18 23.79 1.76
C LYS A 30 -2.86 22.63 2.71
N GLU A 31 -1.74 21.92 2.48
CA GLU A 31 -1.30 20.82 3.34
C GLU A 31 -0.90 21.32 4.73
N LEU A 32 -0.14 22.41 4.81
CA LEU A 32 0.23 23.04 6.09
C LEU A 32 -1.00 23.55 6.86
N MET A 33 -1.99 24.10 6.16
CA MET A 33 -3.26 24.53 6.75
C MET A 33 -4.03 23.33 7.30
N ASN A 34 -4.08 22.22 6.55
CA ASN A 34 -4.69 20.97 6.99
C ASN A 34 -4.01 20.42 8.26
N MET A 35 -2.67 20.38 8.27
CA MET A 35 -1.89 19.95 9.43
C MET A 35 -2.09 20.86 10.65
N LYS A 36 -2.23 22.17 10.45
CA LYS A 36 -2.59 23.10 11.54
C LYS A 36 -4.00 22.84 12.07
N ASN A 37 -4.98 22.66 11.19
CA ASN A 37 -6.37 22.40 11.57
C ASN A 37 -6.53 21.08 12.34
N LEU A 38 -5.75 20.06 11.99
CA LEU A 38 -5.74 18.76 12.66
C LEU A 38 -4.88 18.73 13.94
N ASN A 39 -4.28 19.86 14.32
CA ASN A 39 -3.38 20.02 15.47
C ASN A 39 -2.22 19.01 15.47
N ILE A 40 -1.59 18.81 14.31
CA ILE A 40 -0.55 17.78 14.12
C ILE A 40 0.69 18.04 14.98
N TRP A 41 1.04 19.29 15.23
CA TRP A 41 2.21 19.64 16.04
C TRP A 41 2.01 20.90 16.88
N ASN A 42 2.83 20.99 17.93
CA ASN A 42 3.06 22.20 18.71
C ASN A 42 4.45 22.77 18.41
N VAL A 43 4.57 24.10 18.34
CA VAL A 43 5.87 24.77 18.27
C VAL A 43 6.46 24.82 19.67
N ILE A 44 7.70 24.38 19.82
CA ILE A 44 8.43 24.41 21.10
C ILE A 44 9.80 25.04 20.93
N ASP A 45 10.36 25.55 22.04
CA ASP A 45 11.73 26.04 22.06
C ASP A 45 12.73 24.88 22.08
N PHE A 46 13.78 25.02 21.27
CA PHE A 46 14.83 24.04 21.10
C PHE A 46 15.68 23.93 22.37
N LYS A 47 15.66 22.76 23.00
CA LYS A 47 16.55 22.41 24.11
C LYS A 47 17.76 21.65 23.56
N ARG A 48 18.98 22.02 24.00
CA ARG A 48 20.22 21.32 23.64
C ARG A 48 20.07 19.82 23.97
N GLY A 49 20.22 18.96 22.96
CA GLY A 49 20.12 17.50 23.07
C GLY A 49 18.93 16.87 22.34
N LEU A 50 17.98 17.67 21.82
CA LEU A 50 16.87 17.15 21.01
C LEU A 50 17.34 16.71 19.62
N GLN A 51 17.04 15.47 19.24
CA GLN A 51 17.19 14.99 17.87
C GLN A 51 15.92 15.36 17.07
N THR A 52 16.09 16.02 15.93
CA THR A 52 14.97 16.49 15.08
C THR A 52 14.99 15.81 13.72
N THR A 53 13.82 15.42 13.22
CA THR A 53 13.66 14.79 11.89
C THR A 53 13.11 15.78 10.84
N ARG A 54 13.21 15.54 9.53
CA ARG A 54 12.75 16.50 8.47
C ARG A 54 11.23 16.37 8.16
N LEU A 55 10.63 17.35 7.46
CA LEU A 55 9.19 17.45 7.11
C LEU A 55 8.56 16.15 6.60
N CYS A 56 9.22 15.45 5.67
CA CYS A 56 8.98 14.03 5.47
C CYS A 56 9.89 13.34 6.47
N PRO A 57 9.39 12.87 7.63
CA PRO A 57 10.23 12.15 8.56
C PRO A 57 10.85 11.02 7.79
N GLN A 58 12.15 11.13 7.62
CA GLN A 58 12.95 10.11 7.00
C GLN A 58 12.99 9.00 8.04
N GLY A 59 11.99 8.12 8.10
CA GLY A 59 11.90 7.09 9.15
C GLY A 59 13.19 6.27 9.30
N PHE A 60 14.01 6.20 8.24
CA PHE A 60 15.35 5.62 8.27
C PHE A 60 16.35 6.35 9.20
N THR A 61 16.14 7.62 9.54
CA THR A 61 16.92 8.39 10.53
C THR A 61 16.41 8.21 11.96
N GLN A 62 15.24 7.58 12.17
CA GLN A 62 14.72 7.32 13.51
C GLN A 62 15.44 6.12 14.17
N THR A 63 15.75 6.26 15.45
CA THR A 63 16.48 5.30 16.27
C THR A 63 15.55 4.53 17.21
N ASN A 64 15.61 3.19 17.16
CA ASN A 64 14.85 2.31 18.06
C ASN A 64 15.25 2.57 19.52
N GLY A 65 14.27 2.64 20.43
CA GLY A 65 14.48 2.94 21.85
C GLY A 65 14.56 4.43 22.20
N ASN A 66 14.72 5.31 21.19
CA ASN A 66 14.68 6.76 21.36
C ASN A 66 13.41 7.36 20.73
N ASP A 67 13.18 7.08 19.43
CA ASP A 67 12.10 7.71 18.65
C ASP A 67 10.86 6.82 18.48
N TYR A 68 11.01 5.51 18.69
CA TYR A 68 9.95 4.51 18.65
C TYR A 68 10.40 3.23 19.36
N ASN A 69 9.42 2.46 19.88
CA ASN A 69 9.66 1.16 20.51
C ASN A 69 9.06 -0.01 19.70
N LYS A 70 7.96 0.23 18.98
CA LYS A 70 7.29 -0.77 18.14
C LYS A 70 6.92 -0.14 16.80
N THR A 71 7.16 -0.87 15.72
CA THR A 71 6.90 -0.39 14.34
C THR A 71 5.93 -1.29 13.57
N TYR A 72 5.60 -2.46 14.12
CA TYR A 72 4.83 -3.46 13.40
C TYR A 72 3.33 -3.16 13.51
N ALA A 73 2.76 -2.62 12.44
CA ALA A 73 1.32 -2.63 12.23
C ALA A 73 0.90 -3.94 11.54
N PRO A 74 -0.23 -4.54 11.93
CA PRO A 74 -0.75 -5.68 11.18
C PRO A 74 -1.14 -5.23 9.77
N THR A 75 -1.00 -6.14 8.82
CA THR A 75 -1.39 -5.95 7.42
C THR A 75 -2.40 -7.04 7.09
N GLY A 76 -3.55 -6.65 6.55
CA GLY A 76 -4.62 -7.59 6.21
C GLY A 76 -4.14 -8.66 5.24
N CYS A 77 -4.57 -9.90 5.49
CA CYS A 77 -4.22 -11.03 4.64
C CYS A 77 -5.21 -11.12 3.47
N LEU A 78 -4.68 -11.27 2.25
CA LEU A 78 -5.51 -11.48 1.05
C LEU A 78 -6.39 -12.73 1.13
N ASN A 79 -5.99 -13.76 1.90
CA ASN A 79 -6.84 -14.91 2.15
C ASN A 79 -8.10 -14.51 2.92
N SER A 80 -7.96 -13.68 3.96
CA SER A 80 -9.10 -13.19 4.74
C SER A 80 -10.04 -12.35 3.89
N LEU A 81 -9.50 -11.47 3.04
CA LEU A 81 -10.31 -10.71 2.09
C LEU A 81 -11.11 -11.64 1.16
N ARG A 82 -10.44 -12.63 0.54
CA ARG A 82 -11.11 -13.61 -0.33
C ARG A 82 -12.16 -14.45 0.42
N THR A 83 -11.88 -14.83 1.67
CA THR A 83 -12.85 -15.56 2.51
C THR A 83 -14.07 -14.71 2.79
N LEU A 84 -13.91 -13.42 3.10
CA LEU A 84 -15.04 -12.50 3.31
C LEU A 84 -15.83 -12.25 2.03
N ILE A 85 -15.15 -12.13 0.87
CA ILE A 85 -15.82 -12.03 -0.43
C ILE A 85 -16.66 -13.27 -0.71
N ALA A 86 -16.09 -14.47 -0.55
CA ALA A 86 -16.84 -15.73 -0.72
C ALA A 86 -18.01 -15.85 0.26
N HIS A 87 -17.80 -15.41 1.52
CA HIS A 87 -18.86 -15.35 2.52
C HIS A 87 -19.98 -14.39 2.11
N ALA A 88 -19.63 -13.23 1.57
CA ALA A 88 -20.58 -12.22 1.10
C ALA A 88 -21.44 -12.72 -0.05
N VAL A 89 -20.84 -13.40 -1.04
CA VAL A 89 -21.59 -14.05 -2.14
C VAL A 89 -22.58 -15.08 -1.59
N ASN A 90 -22.11 -16.00 -0.73
CA ASN A 90 -22.94 -17.07 -0.18
C ASN A 90 -24.12 -16.57 0.67
N ASN A 91 -23.95 -15.43 1.35
CA ASN A 91 -24.96 -14.87 2.25
C ASN A 91 -25.68 -13.64 1.68
N LYS A 92 -25.44 -13.31 0.40
CA LYS A 92 -26.00 -12.14 -0.30
C LYS A 92 -25.77 -10.84 0.47
N LEU A 93 -24.57 -10.67 1.01
CA LEU A 93 -24.14 -9.44 1.67
C LEU A 93 -23.70 -8.43 0.63
N LYS A 94 -23.90 -7.15 0.91
CA LYS A 94 -23.32 -6.06 0.11
C LYS A 94 -21.82 -6.00 0.43
N PHE A 95 -21.02 -5.73 -0.59
CA PHE A 95 -19.58 -5.48 -0.44
C PHE A 95 -19.26 -4.06 -0.91
N HIS A 96 -19.08 -3.17 0.07
CA HIS A 96 -18.75 -1.77 -0.13
C HIS A 96 -17.30 -1.47 0.28
N GLN A 97 -16.77 -0.35 -0.19
CA GLN A 97 -15.44 0.13 0.14
C GLN A 97 -15.51 1.61 0.55
N ILE A 98 -14.68 1.98 1.52
CA ILE A 98 -14.40 3.37 1.87
C ILE A 98 -12.89 3.55 2.02
N ASP A 99 -12.46 4.80 1.87
CA ASP A 99 -11.07 5.22 2.04
C ASP A 99 -11.00 6.31 3.12
N ILE A 100 -10.07 6.18 4.08
CA ILE A 100 -9.88 7.17 5.14
C ILE A 100 -8.89 8.24 4.70
N LYS A 101 -9.37 9.48 4.58
CA LYS A 101 -8.49 10.59 4.20
C LYS A 101 -7.53 10.90 5.34
N SER A 102 -6.25 11.00 4.98
CA SER A 102 -5.19 11.37 5.92
C SER A 102 -5.14 10.45 7.15
N ALA A 103 -5.33 9.13 6.96
CA ALA A 103 -5.41 8.13 8.01
C ALA A 103 -4.42 8.35 9.18
N PHE A 104 -3.13 8.49 8.88
CA PHE A 104 -2.11 8.69 9.93
C PHE A 104 -2.28 10.00 10.70
N LEU A 105 -2.72 11.07 10.04
CA LEU A 105 -2.94 12.39 10.66
C LEU A 105 -4.09 12.39 11.67
N ASN A 106 -4.92 11.34 11.70
CA ASN A 106 -5.96 11.18 12.71
C ASN A 106 -5.43 10.51 13.99
N ALA A 107 -4.31 9.79 13.92
CA ALA A 107 -3.81 8.98 15.02
C ALA A 107 -2.94 9.80 15.98
N PRO A 108 -3.22 9.80 17.30
CA PRO A 108 -2.33 10.40 18.27
C PRO A 108 -0.99 9.64 18.33
N LEU A 109 0.09 10.36 18.59
CA LEU A 109 1.40 9.77 18.92
C LEU A 109 1.54 9.67 20.43
N ILE A 110 2.02 8.50 20.89
CA ILE A 110 2.34 8.27 22.30
C ILE A 110 3.77 8.74 22.58
N GLU A 111 4.68 8.52 21.63
CA GLU A 111 6.09 8.93 21.76
C GLU A 111 6.30 10.42 21.44
N ASP A 112 7.25 11.02 22.15
CA ASP A 112 7.71 12.39 21.90
C ASP A 112 8.60 12.42 20.65
N VAL A 113 7.99 12.75 19.50
CA VAL A 113 8.72 12.93 18.24
C VAL A 113 8.86 14.40 17.90
N TYR A 114 10.08 14.81 17.57
CA TYR A 114 10.39 16.18 17.18
C TYR A 114 10.80 16.27 15.70
N LEU A 115 10.25 17.28 15.02
CA LEU A 115 10.60 17.65 13.66
C LEU A 115 11.36 18.97 13.65
N ALA A 116 12.37 19.02 12.78
CA ALA A 116 13.00 20.25 12.35
C ALA A 116 11.98 21.08 11.57
N ILE A 117 12.10 22.39 11.70
CA ILE A 117 11.20 23.32 11.01
C ILE A 117 11.35 23.12 9.48
N PRO A 118 10.27 22.80 8.77
CA PRO A 118 10.24 22.69 7.32
C PRO A 118 10.61 24.00 6.62
N GLN A 119 11.20 23.88 5.42
CA GLN A 119 11.36 25.03 4.53
C GLN A 119 9.99 25.60 4.17
N GLY A 120 9.86 26.93 4.20
CA GLY A 120 8.60 27.63 3.94
C GLY A 120 7.77 27.96 5.18
N ILE A 121 8.14 27.47 6.37
CA ILE A 121 7.53 27.91 7.64
C ILE A 121 8.38 29.02 8.25
N ASN A 122 7.75 30.17 8.54
CA ASN A 122 8.42 31.33 9.11
C ASN A 122 8.61 31.20 10.63
N LEU A 123 9.46 30.26 11.06
CA LEU A 123 9.88 30.04 12.44
C LEU A 123 11.42 29.99 12.50
N ASP A 124 12.03 30.28 13.64
CA ASP A 124 13.50 30.27 13.78
C ASP A 124 14.03 28.83 13.97
N PRO A 125 14.65 28.20 12.96
CA PRO A 125 15.12 26.81 13.06
C PRO A 125 16.26 26.62 14.06
N ARG A 126 16.87 27.69 14.58
CA ARG A 126 17.93 27.63 15.59
C ARG A 126 17.39 27.67 17.02
N LYS A 127 16.15 28.14 17.19
CA LYS A 127 15.52 28.34 18.49
C LYS A 127 14.29 27.48 18.68
N GLN A 128 13.70 26.96 17.62
CA GLN A 128 12.41 26.30 17.66
C GLN A 128 12.44 24.96 16.92
N CYS A 129 11.59 24.05 17.35
CA CYS A 129 11.27 22.82 16.63
C CYS A 129 9.78 22.49 16.80
N LEU A 130 9.30 21.51 16.04
CA LEU A 130 7.91 21.08 16.10
C LEU A 130 7.83 19.77 16.88
N LYS A 131 7.03 19.72 17.95
CA LYS A 131 6.69 18.47 18.64
C LYS A 131 5.42 17.90 18.02
N LEU A 132 5.49 16.69 17.49
CA LEU A 132 4.33 16.02 16.92
C LEU A 132 3.37 15.54 18.02
N ASN A 133 2.09 15.84 17.84
CA ASN A 133 0.99 15.31 18.65
C ASN A 133 0.33 14.11 17.97
N LYS A 134 0.38 14.07 16.63
CA LYS A 134 -0.25 13.04 15.80
C LYS A 134 0.74 12.46 14.80
N ALA A 135 0.46 11.24 14.36
CA ALA A 135 1.31 10.52 13.43
C ALA A 135 1.28 11.19 12.06
N ILE A 136 2.41 11.15 11.35
CA ILE A 136 2.52 11.66 10.00
C ILE A 136 3.21 10.63 9.11
N TYR A 137 2.99 10.73 7.79
CA TYR A 137 3.63 9.85 6.81
C TYR A 137 5.16 9.93 6.92
N GLY A 138 5.81 8.76 6.87
CA GLY A 138 7.26 8.61 6.98
C GLY A 138 7.77 8.21 8.36
N LEU A 139 6.96 8.36 9.42
CA LEU A 139 7.28 7.80 10.73
C LEU A 139 7.14 6.27 10.72
N LYS A 140 8.10 5.57 11.31
CA LYS A 140 8.08 4.11 11.42
C LYS A 140 6.90 3.59 12.25
N GLN A 141 6.43 4.36 13.23
CA GLN A 141 5.30 4.01 14.09
C GLN A 141 3.94 4.48 13.57
N ALA A 142 3.88 5.33 12.53
CA ALA A 142 2.62 5.92 12.07
C ALA A 142 1.55 4.88 11.69
N PRO A 143 1.88 3.80 10.95
CA PRO A 143 0.90 2.75 10.65
C PRO A 143 0.34 2.06 11.90
N LEU A 144 1.18 1.86 12.92
CA LEU A 144 0.78 1.19 14.15
C LEU A 144 -0.13 2.10 15.00
N ALA A 145 0.25 3.38 15.14
CA ALA A 145 -0.56 4.38 15.84
C ALA A 145 -1.96 4.48 15.20
N TRP A 146 -2.03 4.50 13.86
CA TRP A 146 -3.29 4.50 13.14
C TRP A 146 -4.11 3.24 13.37
N TYR A 147 -3.51 2.05 13.23
CA TYR A 147 -4.20 0.80 13.50
C TYR A 147 -4.78 0.75 14.92
N GLN A 148 -4.03 1.20 15.93
CA GLN A 148 -4.49 1.24 17.31
C GLN A 148 -5.66 2.21 17.50
N CYS A 149 -5.54 3.43 16.95
CA CYS A 149 -6.61 4.43 16.98
C CYS A 149 -7.91 3.90 16.38
N LEU A 150 -7.84 3.31 15.18
CA LEU A 150 -9.01 2.75 14.50
C LEU A 150 -9.58 1.55 15.27
N LYS A 151 -8.72 0.65 15.77
CA LYS A 151 -9.12 -0.51 16.57
C LYS A 151 -9.86 -0.11 17.84
N GLU A 152 -9.33 0.85 18.59
CA GLU A 152 -9.96 1.34 19.82
C GLU A 152 -11.33 1.94 19.55
N TRP A 153 -11.46 2.72 18.46
CA TRP A 153 -12.75 3.26 18.05
C TRP A 153 -13.73 2.16 17.62
N LEU A 154 -13.31 1.20 16.79
CA LEU A 154 -14.13 0.05 16.40
C LEU A 154 -14.63 -0.74 17.60
N ASN A 155 -13.77 -0.99 18.60
CA ASN A 155 -14.18 -1.68 19.81
C ASN A 155 -15.23 -0.87 20.61
N LYS A 156 -15.16 0.47 20.61
CA LYS A 156 -16.13 1.32 21.30
C LYS A 156 -17.52 1.26 20.67
N ILE A 157 -17.59 1.08 19.36
CA ILE A 157 -18.85 0.94 18.62
C ILE A 157 -19.32 -0.52 18.48
N GLY A 158 -18.73 -1.46 19.22
CA GLY A 158 -19.20 -2.85 19.33
C GLY A 158 -18.48 -3.88 18.46
N PHE A 159 -17.56 -3.46 17.58
CA PHE A 159 -16.81 -4.42 16.75
C PHE A 159 -15.75 -5.16 17.55
N SER A 160 -15.56 -6.43 17.21
CA SER A 160 -14.48 -7.28 17.74
C SER A 160 -13.45 -7.59 16.65
N SER A 161 -12.19 -7.65 17.04
CA SER A 161 -11.08 -8.02 16.13
C SER A 161 -10.93 -9.54 16.04
N CYS A 162 -10.73 -10.07 14.84
CA CYS A 162 -10.45 -11.47 14.61
C CYS A 162 -9.06 -11.86 15.14
N VAL A 163 -8.97 -13.00 15.81
CA VAL A 163 -7.71 -13.51 16.39
C VAL A 163 -6.73 -13.97 15.31
N LEU A 164 -7.24 -14.54 14.21
CA LEU A 164 -6.40 -15.07 13.11
C LEU A 164 -5.89 -13.98 12.17
N ASP A 165 -6.68 -12.93 11.97
CA ASP A 165 -6.29 -11.76 11.19
C ASP A 165 -6.72 -10.48 11.92
N PRO A 166 -5.80 -9.76 12.59
CA PRO A 166 -6.12 -8.55 13.36
C PRO A 166 -6.67 -7.39 12.53
N CYS A 167 -6.58 -7.47 11.20
CA CYS A 167 -7.16 -6.50 10.27
C CYS A 167 -8.60 -6.84 9.86
N VAL A 168 -9.13 -7.98 10.30
CA VAL A 168 -10.54 -8.32 10.19
C VAL A 168 -11.27 -7.97 11.47
N PHE A 169 -12.36 -7.24 11.34
CA PHE A 169 -13.27 -6.94 12.43
C PHE A 169 -14.66 -7.44 12.11
N TYR A 170 -15.44 -7.73 13.13
CA TYR A 170 -16.82 -8.17 12.96
C TYR A 170 -17.69 -7.66 14.10
N ASP A 171 -18.93 -7.40 13.77
CA ASP A 171 -20.05 -7.28 14.68
C ASP A 171 -21.05 -8.39 14.30
N LEU A 172 -21.46 -9.20 15.28
CA LEU A 172 -22.36 -10.34 15.10
C LEU A 172 -23.70 -10.14 15.82
N GLU A 173 -24.02 -8.91 16.23
CA GLU A 173 -25.33 -8.59 16.79
C GLU A 173 -26.43 -8.67 15.71
N SER A 174 -27.55 -7.96 15.89
CA SER A 174 -28.77 -8.12 15.08
C SER A 174 -28.52 -7.98 13.57
N ASN A 175 -27.53 -7.18 13.16
CA ASN A 175 -27.14 -6.98 11.76
C ASN A 175 -25.65 -7.28 11.56
N PRO A 176 -25.30 -8.56 11.30
CA PRO A 176 -23.92 -8.96 11.16
C PRO A 176 -23.18 -8.19 10.07
N THR A 177 -22.04 -7.61 10.45
CA THR A 177 -21.17 -6.79 9.59
C THR A 177 -19.73 -7.19 9.79
N TRP A 178 -18.99 -7.39 8.70
CA TRP A 178 -17.56 -7.69 8.72
C TRP A 178 -16.79 -6.58 8.01
N LEU A 179 -15.62 -6.28 8.54
CA LEU A 179 -14.71 -5.30 7.98
C LEU A 179 -13.38 -5.98 7.67
N TYR A 180 -12.79 -5.63 6.54
CA TYR A 180 -11.40 -5.92 6.24
C TYR A 180 -10.65 -4.60 6.04
N ILE A 181 -9.59 -4.40 6.81
CA ILE A 181 -8.87 -3.13 6.88
C ILE A 181 -7.47 -3.30 6.31
N HIS A 182 -7.10 -2.43 5.39
CA HIS A 182 -5.74 -2.33 4.89
C HIS A 182 -5.30 -0.87 4.91
N VAL A 183 -4.65 -0.46 6.01
CA VAL A 183 -4.22 0.92 6.23
C VAL A 183 -5.42 1.89 6.17
N ASP A 184 -5.58 2.64 5.08
CA ASP A 184 -6.62 3.62 4.81
C ASP A 184 -7.84 3.03 4.08
N ASP A 185 -7.67 1.91 3.37
CA ASP A 185 -8.76 1.19 2.74
C ASP A 185 -9.55 0.32 3.74
N ILE A 186 -10.88 0.46 3.74
CA ILE A 186 -11.78 -0.40 4.52
C ILE A 186 -12.82 -1.02 3.58
N ALA A 187 -12.81 -2.35 3.51
CA ALA A 187 -13.87 -3.15 2.92
C ALA A 187 -14.95 -3.47 3.96
N ILE A 188 -16.21 -3.31 3.57
CA ILE A 188 -17.39 -3.47 4.42
C ILE A 188 -18.28 -4.55 3.81
N PHE A 189 -18.58 -5.59 4.58
CA PHE A 189 -19.44 -6.70 4.18
C PHE A 189 -20.64 -6.77 5.13
N GLY A 190 -21.86 -6.60 4.61
CA GLY A 190 -23.06 -6.65 5.45
C GLY A 190 -24.33 -6.37 4.67
N LYS A 191 -25.50 -6.53 5.31
CA LYS A 191 -26.79 -6.16 4.67
C LYS A 191 -27.05 -4.66 4.76
N GLU A 192 -26.66 -4.05 5.87
CA GLU A 192 -26.88 -2.65 6.21
C GLU A 192 -25.55 -1.88 6.36
N VAL A 193 -24.73 -1.93 5.30
CA VAL A 193 -23.42 -1.27 5.24
C VAL A 193 -23.46 0.24 5.50
N GLU A 194 -24.61 0.89 5.30
CA GLU A 194 -24.77 2.33 5.52
C GLU A 194 -24.73 2.69 7.01
N ASN A 195 -25.16 1.82 7.93
CA ASN A 195 -25.10 2.08 9.37
C ASN A 195 -23.65 2.31 9.80
N PHE A 196 -22.75 1.41 9.40
CA PHE A 196 -21.32 1.55 9.68
C PHE A 196 -20.71 2.78 9.01
N LYS A 197 -21.09 3.08 7.76
CA LYS A 197 -20.62 4.27 7.06
C LYS A 197 -21.04 5.56 7.76
N ASP A 198 -22.25 5.61 8.31
CA ASP A 198 -22.73 6.78 9.05
C ASP A 198 -21.99 6.95 10.37
N ASP A 199 -21.67 5.87 11.07
CA ASP A 199 -20.88 5.94 12.30
C ASP A 199 -19.45 6.36 12.04
N ILE A 200 -18.78 5.78 11.03
CA ILE A 200 -17.39 6.14 10.74
C ILE A 200 -17.25 7.56 10.18
N ARG A 201 -18.25 8.08 9.45
CA ARG A 201 -18.29 9.48 8.99
C ARG A 201 -18.34 10.49 10.12
N LYS A 202 -18.90 10.12 11.29
CA LYS A 202 -18.96 11.01 12.46
C LYS A 202 -17.59 11.18 13.11
N GLU A 203 -16.75 10.13 13.04
CA GLU A 203 -15.42 10.14 13.67
C GLU A 203 -14.31 10.56 12.69
N PHE A 204 -14.33 10.05 11.46
CA PHE A 204 -13.25 10.21 10.50
C PHE A 204 -13.72 10.82 9.19
N ASN A 205 -12.84 11.61 8.56
CA ASN A 205 -13.08 12.12 7.21
C ASN A 205 -12.86 11.01 6.19
N ILE A 206 -13.93 10.51 5.58
CA ILE A 206 -13.87 9.41 4.62
C ILE A 206 -14.15 9.87 3.19
N LYS A 207 -13.64 9.11 2.24
CA LYS A 207 -14.12 9.06 0.86
C LYS A 207 -14.93 7.77 0.70
N ASP A 208 -16.24 7.91 0.53
CA ASP A 208 -17.08 6.75 0.22
C ASP A 208 -16.92 6.37 -1.26
N ILE A 209 -16.44 5.16 -1.51
CA ILE A 209 -16.28 4.61 -2.86
C ILE A 209 -17.59 3.93 -3.30
N GLY A 210 -18.44 3.53 -2.36
CA GLY A 210 -19.68 2.81 -2.63
C GLY A 210 -19.42 1.32 -2.79
N VAL A 211 -19.96 0.72 -3.85
CA VAL A 211 -19.71 -0.68 -4.20
C VAL A 211 -18.23 -0.85 -4.50
N ALA A 212 -17.59 -1.85 -3.87
CA ALA A 212 -16.15 -2.07 -4.02
C ALA A 212 -15.79 -2.37 -5.50
N ASP A 213 -14.79 -1.66 -6.02
CA ASP A 213 -14.44 -1.67 -7.44
C ASP A 213 -12.95 -1.96 -7.67
N LEU A 214 -12.07 -1.29 -6.94
CA LEU A 214 -10.62 -1.49 -7.00
C LEU A 214 -10.06 -1.41 -5.58
N MET A 215 -9.52 -2.53 -5.11
CA MET A 215 -8.95 -2.62 -3.76
C MET A 215 -7.59 -3.31 -3.84
N LEU A 216 -6.55 -2.70 -3.27
CA LEU A 216 -5.17 -3.22 -3.34
C LEU A 216 -4.67 -3.48 -4.77
N GLY A 217 -5.15 -2.74 -5.78
CA GLY A 217 -4.81 -3.05 -7.17
C GLY A 217 -5.39 -4.38 -7.68
N ILE A 218 -6.49 -4.85 -7.07
CA ILE A 218 -7.33 -5.95 -7.54
C ILE A 218 -8.64 -5.34 -8.00
N LYS A 219 -8.97 -5.53 -9.28
CA LYS A 219 -10.27 -5.12 -9.82
C LYS A 219 -11.32 -6.12 -9.35
N ILE A 220 -12.38 -5.60 -8.78
CA ILE A 220 -13.51 -6.36 -8.25
C ILE A 220 -14.71 -6.07 -9.14
N ASN A 221 -15.23 -7.10 -9.80
CA ASN A 221 -16.45 -6.99 -10.59
C ASN A 221 -17.56 -7.75 -9.86
N GLN A 222 -18.56 -7.01 -9.35
CA GLN A 222 -19.66 -7.58 -8.59
C GLN A 222 -20.90 -7.71 -9.47
N ASN A 223 -21.42 -8.94 -9.58
CA ASN A 223 -22.70 -9.27 -10.17
C ASN A 223 -23.64 -9.79 -9.08
N PHE A 224 -24.94 -9.95 -9.39
CA PHE A 224 -25.94 -10.36 -8.38
C PHE A 224 -25.63 -11.70 -7.67
N ASN A 225 -24.91 -12.61 -8.34
CA ASN A 225 -24.60 -13.95 -7.81
C ASN A 225 -23.09 -14.28 -7.81
N GLU A 226 -22.23 -13.36 -8.24
CA GLU A 226 -20.82 -13.65 -8.51
C GLU A 226 -19.97 -12.42 -8.23
N ILE A 227 -18.77 -12.62 -7.68
CA ILE A 227 -17.77 -11.56 -7.56
C ILE A 227 -16.47 -12.07 -8.17
N SER A 228 -16.08 -11.52 -9.31
CA SER A 228 -14.80 -11.87 -9.95
C SER A 228 -13.69 -10.89 -9.58
N LEU A 229 -12.48 -11.41 -9.46
CA LEU A 229 -11.28 -10.67 -9.08
C LEU A 229 -10.24 -10.79 -10.19
N ASN A 230 -9.80 -9.68 -10.76
CA ASN A 230 -8.77 -9.69 -11.80
C ASN A 230 -7.73 -8.57 -11.60
N GLN A 231 -6.58 -8.70 -12.26
CA GLN A 231 -5.48 -7.74 -12.19
C GLN A 231 -4.93 -7.42 -13.57
N GLN A 232 -5.85 -7.21 -14.54
CA GLN A 232 -5.48 -6.89 -15.92
C GLN A 232 -4.61 -5.63 -15.99
N HIS A 233 -5.03 -4.54 -15.35
CA HIS A 233 -4.29 -3.28 -15.32
C HIS A 233 -2.85 -3.44 -14.80
N PHE A 234 -2.65 -4.22 -13.73
CA PHE A 234 -1.32 -4.49 -13.19
C PHE A 234 -0.48 -5.33 -14.16
N THR A 235 -1.12 -6.28 -14.84
CA THR A 235 -0.46 -7.12 -15.86
C THR A 235 -0.01 -6.27 -17.04
N GLU A 236 -0.86 -5.36 -17.54
CA GLU A 236 -0.55 -4.42 -18.61
C GLU A 236 0.61 -3.51 -18.24
N SER A 237 0.57 -2.86 -17.06
CA SER A 237 1.66 -2.02 -16.57
C SER A 237 2.97 -2.80 -16.40
N SER A 238 2.91 -4.05 -15.95
CA SER A 238 4.08 -4.92 -15.85
C SER A 238 4.66 -5.25 -17.23
N LEU A 239 3.81 -5.55 -18.21
CA LEU A 239 4.24 -5.81 -19.58
C LEU A 239 4.90 -4.60 -20.22
N GLU A 240 4.36 -3.40 -20.00
CA GLU A 240 4.97 -2.15 -20.47
C GLU A 240 6.33 -1.90 -19.82
N LEU A 241 6.42 -2.02 -18.49
CA LEU A 241 7.64 -1.80 -17.71
C LEU A 241 8.82 -2.64 -18.20
N TYR A 242 8.57 -3.88 -18.62
CA TYR A 242 9.61 -4.79 -19.10
C TYR A 242 9.72 -4.86 -20.63
N GLY A 243 9.04 -3.99 -21.38
CA GLY A 243 9.11 -3.95 -22.84
C GLY A 243 8.44 -5.14 -23.54
N MET A 244 7.48 -5.79 -22.87
CA MET A 244 6.80 -7.01 -23.29
C MET A 244 5.35 -6.78 -23.78
N ALA A 245 4.89 -5.53 -23.87
CA ALA A 245 3.52 -5.18 -24.31
C ALA A 245 3.14 -5.77 -25.69
N HIS A 246 4.10 -5.89 -26.60
CA HIS A 246 3.89 -6.42 -27.96
C HIS A 246 4.57 -7.79 -28.19
N CYS A 247 4.92 -8.51 -27.12
CA CYS A 247 5.54 -9.83 -27.25
C CYS A 247 4.54 -10.88 -27.77
N LYS A 248 5.07 -11.95 -28.39
CA LYS A 248 4.26 -13.12 -28.76
C LYS A 248 3.87 -13.90 -27.50
N SER A 249 2.59 -14.19 -27.34
CA SER A 249 2.09 -14.97 -26.20
C SER A 249 2.52 -16.44 -26.26
N VAL A 250 2.41 -17.12 -25.13
CA VAL A 250 2.63 -18.57 -24.97
C VAL A 250 1.50 -19.17 -24.14
N ALA A 251 1.29 -20.48 -24.26
CA ALA A 251 0.18 -21.17 -23.59
C ALA A 251 0.49 -21.60 -22.15
N THR A 252 1.76 -21.66 -21.76
CA THR A 252 2.19 -22.15 -20.45
C THR A 252 3.00 -21.11 -19.68
N PRO A 253 2.86 -21.00 -18.34
CA PRO A 253 3.64 -20.07 -17.53
C PRO A 253 5.15 -20.38 -17.52
N LEU A 254 5.51 -21.66 -17.66
CA LEU A 254 6.88 -22.14 -17.80
C LEU A 254 6.93 -23.22 -18.89
N LEU A 255 8.15 -23.49 -19.37
CA LEU A 255 8.39 -24.59 -20.30
C LEU A 255 8.15 -25.93 -19.60
N PRO A 256 7.27 -26.80 -20.13
CA PRO A 256 7.06 -28.13 -19.59
C PRO A 256 8.37 -28.94 -19.59
N HIS A 257 8.59 -29.74 -18.55
CA HIS A 257 9.75 -30.63 -18.40
C HIS A 257 11.12 -29.93 -18.30
N GLU A 258 11.17 -28.59 -18.25
CA GLU A 258 12.40 -27.86 -17.94
C GLU A 258 12.44 -27.50 -16.45
N HIS A 259 13.54 -27.89 -15.80
CA HIS A 259 13.85 -27.46 -14.45
C HIS A 259 14.85 -26.31 -14.52
N LEU A 260 14.53 -25.21 -13.85
CA LEU A 260 15.51 -24.15 -13.62
C LEU A 260 16.63 -24.72 -12.74
N LEU A 261 17.87 -24.51 -13.15
CA LEU A 261 19.07 -24.97 -12.47
C LEU A 261 19.86 -23.78 -11.93
N PRO A 262 20.67 -23.96 -10.88
CA PRO A 262 21.59 -22.92 -10.41
C PRO A 262 22.44 -22.36 -11.56
N ALA A 263 22.49 -21.04 -11.66
CA ALA A 263 23.21 -20.36 -12.73
C ALA A 263 24.74 -20.52 -12.57
N SER A 264 25.41 -20.84 -13.66
CA SER A 264 26.87 -20.80 -13.77
C SER A 264 27.42 -19.37 -13.63
N ASP A 265 28.72 -19.25 -13.38
CA ASP A 265 29.39 -17.94 -13.24
C ASP A 265 29.18 -17.05 -14.45
N LYS A 266 29.28 -17.62 -15.66
CA LYS A 266 29.05 -16.92 -16.91
C LYS A 266 27.62 -16.40 -17.03
N GLU A 267 26.61 -17.23 -16.73
CA GLU A 267 25.20 -16.82 -16.80
C GLU A 267 24.87 -15.72 -15.79
N ARG A 268 25.53 -15.72 -14.63
CA ARG A 268 25.41 -14.66 -13.62
C ARG A 268 26.07 -13.36 -14.08
N GLU A 269 27.23 -13.43 -14.71
CA GLU A 269 27.90 -12.27 -15.30
C GLU A 269 27.06 -11.65 -16.42
N ASP A 270 26.49 -12.48 -17.30
CA ASP A 270 25.62 -12.01 -18.37
C ASP A 270 24.36 -11.35 -17.83
N PHE A 271 23.73 -11.92 -16.79
CA PHE A 271 22.60 -11.29 -16.11
C PHE A 271 22.97 -9.95 -15.47
N LYS A 272 24.13 -9.85 -14.80
CA LYS A 272 24.57 -8.60 -14.15
C LYS A 272 24.69 -7.43 -15.14
N LYS A 273 25.03 -7.70 -16.41
CA LYS A 273 25.11 -6.67 -17.46
C LYS A 273 23.77 -5.98 -17.72
N LEU A 274 22.65 -6.65 -17.43
CA LEU A 274 21.31 -6.09 -17.58
C LEU A 274 20.97 -5.05 -16.50
N LYS A 275 21.69 -5.03 -15.37
CA LYS A 275 21.45 -4.13 -14.22
C LYS A 275 20.02 -4.21 -13.66
N ILE A 276 19.39 -5.38 -13.77
CA ILE A 276 18.03 -5.63 -13.29
C ILE A 276 18.06 -6.11 -11.84
N ASN A 277 17.16 -5.57 -11.02
CA ASN A 277 16.93 -6.11 -9.68
C ASN A 277 16.00 -7.32 -9.74
N TYR A 278 16.58 -8.52 -9.79
CA TYR A 278 15.82 -9.76 -9.91
C TYR A 278 14.78 -9.98 -8.80
N ARG A 279 15.07 -9.54 -7.57
CA ARG A 279 14.12 -9.66 -6.46
C ARG A 279 12.87 -8.81 -6.69
N SER A 280 13.05 -7.61 -7.23
CA SER A 280 11.94 -6.72 -7.56
C SER A 280 11.03 -7.31 -8.64
N VAL A 281 11.61 -7.89 -9.70
CA VAL A 281 10.82 -8.41 -10.82
C VAL A 281 10.08 -9.70 -10.45
N VAL A 282 10.69 -10.60 -9.68
CA VAL A 282 9.99 -11.79 -9.18
C VAL A 282 8.91 -11.38 -8.17
N GLY A 283 9.19 -10.36 -7.34
CA GLY A 283 8.21 -9.79 -6.41
C GLY A 283 6.95 -9.28 -7.10
N SER A 284 7.08 -8.62 -8.26
CA SER A 284 5.90 -8.08 -8.97
C SER A 284 4.96 -9.18 -9.49
N ILE A 285 5.49 -10.28 -10.04
CA ILE A 285 4.66 -11.41 -10.48
C ILE A 285 4.17 -12.28 -9.31
N ASN A 286 4.90 -12.30 -8.19
CA ASN A 286 4.43 -12.95 -6.97
C ASN A 286 3.17 -12.26 -6.44
N TYR A 287 3.08 -10.93 -6.54
CA TYR A 287 1.87 -10.20 -6.16
C TYR A 287 0.66 -10.65 -6.97
N LEU A 288 0.77 -10.72 -8.31
CA LEU A 288 -0.26 -11.28 -9.18
C LEU A 288 -0.66 -12.68 -8.72
N SER A 289 0.33 -13.53 -8.43
CA SER A 289 0.08 -14.92 -8.10
C SER A 289 -0.73 -15.11 -6.82
N VAL A 290 -0.35 -14.38 -5.76
CA VAL A 290 -1.01 -14.51 -4.45
C VAL A 290 -2.40 -13.88 -4.48
N ALA A 291 -2.59 -12.78 -5.20
CA ALA A 291 -3.84 -12.03 -5.24
C ALA A 291 -4.90 -12.68 -6.14
N ALA A 292 -4.66 -12.78 -7.46
CA ALA A 292 -5.68 -13.18 -8.42
C ALA A 292 -5.24 -14.24 -9.46
N ARG A 293 -3.95 -14.61 -9.51
CA ARG A 293 -3.37 -15.50 -10.53
C ARG A 293 -2.68 -16.75 -9.95
N PRO A 294 -3.42 -17.62 -9.24
CA PRO A 294 -2.82 -18.82 -8.66
C PRO A 294 -2.26 -19.78 -9.74
N ASP A 295 -2.70 -19.67 -10.99
CA ASP A 295 -2.21 -20.42 -12.15
C ASP A 295 -0.71 -20.23 -12.41
N ILE A 296 -0.12 -19.08 -12.05
CA ILE A 296 1.33 -18.84 -12.19
C ILE A 296 2.13 -19.19 -10.92
N SER A 297 1.49 -19.69 -9.86
CA SER A 297 2.14 -19.92 -8.55
C SER A 297 3.35 -20.85 -8.63
N PHE A 298 3.26 -21.91 -9.42
CA PHE A 298 4.38 -22.82 -9.66
C PHE A 298 5.56 -22.09 -10.32
N ALA A 299 5.28 -21.26 -11.33
CA ALA A 299 6.31 -20.51 -12.02
C ALA A 299 7.01 -19.51 -11.11
N VAL A 300 6.24 -18.78 -10.31
CA VAL A 300 6.75 -17.86 -9.31
C VAL A 300 7.60 -18.59 -8.27
N SER A 301 7.14 -19.75 -7.78
CA SER A 301 7.88 -20.57 -6.83
C SER A 301 9.23 -21.03 -7.40
N ALA A 302 9.27 -21.50 -8.65
CA ALA A 302 10.50 -21.90 -9.32
C ALA A 302 11.49 -20.73 -9.47
N LEU A 303 11.02 -19.56 -9.90
CA LEU A 303 11.86 -18.35 -10.03
C LEU A 303 12.38 -17.85 -8.67
N SER A 304 11.56 -17.96 -7.63
CA SER A 304 11.89 -17.52 -6.26
C SER A 304 13.02 -18.32 -5.61
N GLN A 305 13.35 -19.51 -6.12
CA GLN A 305 14.50 -20.29 -5.63
C GLN A 305 15.85 -19.61 -5.96
N TYR A 306 15.88 -18.64 -6.87
CA TYR A 306 17.09 -18.04 -7.41
C TYR A 306 17.24 -16.53 -7.11
N LEU A 307 16.60 -16.05 -6.05
CA LEU A 307 16.59 -14.62 -5.65
C LEU A 307 17.95 -14.04 -5.22
N GLU A 308 18.90 -14.88 -4.80
CA GLU A 308 20.23 -14.44 -4.37
C GLU A 308 21.27 -14.46 -5.48
N LYS A 309 21.23 -15.51 -6.31
CA LYS A 309 22.21 -15.77 -7.38
C LYS A 309 21.49 -16.01 -8.72
N PRO A 310 20.76 -15.00 -9.25
CA PRO A 310 20.08 -15.12 -10.53
C PRO A 310 21.08 -15.17 -11.70
N GLY A 311 20.66 -15.78 -12.80
CA GLY A 311 21.41 -15.84 -14.05
C GLY A 311 20.50 -15.60 -15.24
N ILE A 312 21.08 -15.53 -16.44
CA ILE A 312 20.34 -15.13 -17.64
C ILE A 312 19.17 -16.06 -17.98
N ASN A 313 19.29 -17.36 -17.69
CA ASN A 313 18.19 -18.31 -17.91
C ASN A 313 17.00 -18.04 -16.99
N HIS A 314 17.23 -17.63 -15.74
CA HIS A 314 16.18 -17.25 -14.81
C HIS A 314 15.44 -15.98 -15.27
N TRP A 315 16.17 -15.05 -15.88
CA TRP A 315 15.57 -13.87 -16.51
C TRP A 315 14.73 -14.25 -17.75
N ASN A 316 15.24 -15.13 -18.60
CA ASN A 316 14.49 -15.61 -19.76
C ASN A 316 13.22 -16.36 -19.35
N ALA A 317 13.27 -17.15 -18.29
CA ALA A 317 12.09 -17.81 -17.72
C ALA A 317 11.08 -16.81 -17.15
N PHE A 318 11.54 -15.74 -16.48
CA PHE A 318 10.67 -14.63 -16.09
C PHE A 318 9.98 -13.97 -17.30
N LEU A 319 10.73 -13.68 -18.37
CA LEU A 319 10.15 -13.15 -19.60
C LEU A 319 9.14 -14.13 -20.24
N HIS A 320 9.36 -15.44 -20.09
CA HIS A 320 8.40 -16.46 -20.53
C HIS A 320 7.07 -16.35 -19.77
N VAL A 321 7.11 -16.16 -18.44
CA VAL A 321 5.90 -15.89 -17.63
C VAL A 321 5.18 -14.63 -18.14
N LEU A 322 5.90 -13.56 -18.47
CA LEU A 322 5.29 -12.35 -19.04
C LEU A 322 4.60 -12.63 -20.39
N ARG A 323 5.19 -13.46 -21.25
CA ARG A 323 4.54 -13.88 -22.51
C ARG A 323 3.24 -14.64 -22.26
N TYR A 324 3.22 -15.49 -21.24
CA TYR A 324 2.00 -16.20 -20.85
C TYR A 324 0.93 -15.21 -20.34
N LEU A 325 1.33 -14.31 -19.45
CA LEU A 325 0.46 -13.27 -18.90
C LEU A 325 -0.11 -12.38 -20.01
N ARG A 326 0.68 -12.04 -21.05
CA ARG A 326 0.19 -11.29 -22.23
C ARG A 326 -0.95 -12.01 -22.95
N GLY A 327 -0.91 -13.33 -23.05
CA GLY A 327 -1.98 -14.13 -23.65
C GLY A 327 -3.20 -14.34 -22.75
N SER A 328 -3.11 -13.98 -21.46
CA SER A 328 -4.10 -14.35 -20.43
C SER A 328 -4.40 -13.20 -19.47
N GLN A 329 -4.39 -11.95 -19.95
CA GLN A 329 -4.48 -10.75 -19.10
C GLN A 329 -5.79 -10.64 -18.32
N GLU A 330 -6.89 -11.14 -18.90
CA GLU A 330 -8.23 -11.11 -18.32
C GLU A 330 -8.49 -12.25 -17.32
N LEU A 331 -7.57 -13.23 -17.22
CA LEU A 331 -7.73 -14.34 -16.28
C LEU A 331 -7.72 -13.83 -14.84
N GLY A 332 -8.61 -14.37 -14.02
CA GLY A 332 -8.78 -14.01 -12.62
C GLY A 332 -9.49 -15.10 -11.82
N LEU A 333 -9.95 -14.73 -10.63
CA LEU A 333 -10.76 -15.59 -9.76
C LEU A 333 -12.25 -15.26 -9.97
N ILE A 334 -13.10 -16.26 -9.74
CA ILE A 334 -14.56 -16.18 -9.74
C ILE A 334 -15.07 -16.70 -8.40
#